data_AF-A0A9P0GCK6-F1
#
_entry.id   AF-A0A9P0GCK6-F1
#
_cell.length_a   1.000
_cell.length_b   1.000
_cell.length_c   1.000
_cell.angle_alpha   90.00
_cell.angle_beta   90.00
_cell.angle_gamma   90.00
#
_symmetry.space_group_name_H-M   'P 1'
#
loop_
_entity.id
_entity.type
_entity.pdbx_description
1 polymer ?
#
loop_
_entity_poly.entity_id
_entity_poly.type
_entity_poly.pdbx_seq_one_letter_code
_entity_poly.pdbx_strand_id
1 'polypeptide(L)' 'MAESSVSKRKRTENTSVEQCDIYLEHIEGDYIFRSGVINPTVEPKYIENKWKKLTIELNSLGKGPVLTKEAWQKRFKD' A
#
# COMPACT_ATOMS: atom_id res chain seq x y z
N MET A 1 30.96 -3.09 -31.15
CA MET A 1 30.14 -3.79 -30.15
C MET A 1 29.58 -2.74 -29.22
N ALA A 2 28.29 -2.39 -29.34
CA ALA A 2 27.64 -1.42 -28.47
C ALA A 2 26.72 -2.19 -27.51
N GLU A 3 27.19 -2.41 -26.28
CA GLU A 3 26.36 -2.93 -25.20
C GLU A 3 25.46 -1.81 -24.71
N SER A 4 24.22 -1.80 -25.20
CA SER A 4 23.15 -1.01 -24.61
C SER A 4 22.79 -1.60 -23.25
N SER A 5 23.32 -1.00 -22.19
CA SER A 5 22.89 -1.21 -20.81
C SER A 5 21.48 -0.64 -20.62
N VAL A 6 20.48 -1.37 -21.13
CA VAL A 6 19.08 -1.12 -20.79
C VAL A 6 18.98 -1.30 -19.28
N SER A 7 18.83 -0.19 -18.56
CA SER A 7 18.49 -0.22 -17.15
C SER A 7 17.13 -0.87 -17.04
N LYS A 8 17.15 -2.19 -16.86
CA LYS A 8 15.99 -3.05 -16.69
C LYS A 8 15.36 -2.59 -15.39
N ARG A 9 14.42 -1.64 -15.48
CA ARG A 9 13.59 -1.24 -14.34
C ARG A 9 13.07 -2.56 -13.78
N LYS A 10 13.53 -2.97 -12.60
CA LYS A 10 13.05 -4.17 -11.92
C LYS A 10 11.54 -4.03 -11.92
N ARG A 11 10.86 -4.84 -12.73
CA ARG A 11 9.40 -4.85 -12.81
C ARG A 11 8.98 -5.27 -11.42
N THR A 12 8.53 -4.31 -10.63
CA THR A 12 8.01 -4.58 -9.29
C THR A 12 6.87 -5.56 -9.50
N GLU A 13 6.86 -6.66 -8.76
CA GLU A 13 5.75 -7.61 -8.82
C GLU A 13 4.43 -6.83 -8.77
N ASN A 14 3.52 -7.18 -9.66
CA ASN A 14 2.22 -6.53 -9.69
C ASN A 14 1.52 -6.85 -8.36
N THR A 15 0.87 -5.84 -7.79
CA THR A 15 -0.03 -6.03 -6.65
C THR A 15 -1.09 -7.05 -7.04
N SER A 16 -1.22 -8.11 -6.26
CA SER A 16 -2.21 -9.16 -6.52
C SER A 16 -3.62 -8.63 -6.34
N VAL A 17 -4.60 -9.26 -7.01
CA VAL A 17 -6.03 -8.93 -6.83
C VAL A 17 -6.41 -9.00 -5.35
N GLU A 18 -6.00 -10.06 -4.65
CA GLU A 18 -6.21 -10.23 -3.20
C GLU A 18 -5.64 -9.06 -2.36
N GLN A 19 -4.48 -8.51 -2.75
CA GLN A 19 -3.89 -7.35 -2.06
C GLN A 19 -4.68 -6.06 -2.34
N CYS A 20 -5.23 -5.92 -3.55
CA CYS A 20 -6.12 -4.81 -3.87
C CYS A 20 -7.45 -4.90 -3.12
N ASP A 21 -8.07 -6.08 -3.06
CA ASP A 21 -9.32 -6.30 -2.32
C ASP A 21 -9.18 -5.94 -0.84
N ILE A 22 -8.10 -6.38 -0.17
CA ILE A 22 -7.84 -6.00 1.24
C ILE A 22 -7.71 -4.49 1.41
N TYR A 23 -7.01 -3.82 0.50
CA TYR A 23 -6.90 -2.37 0.54
C TYR A 23 -8.29 -1.71 0.39
N LEU A 24 -9.11 -2.20 -0.54
CA LEU A 24 -10.47 -1.71 -0.76
C LEU A 24 -11.36 -1.92 0.47
N GLU A 25 -11.36 -3.10 1.07
CA GLU A 25 -12.12 -3.37 2.30
C GLU A 25 -11.73 -2.41 3.44
N HIS A 26 -10.42 -2.12 3.57
CA HIS A 26 -9.92 -1.19 4.57
C HIS A 26 -10.33 0.27 4.35
N ILE A 27 -10.45 0.73 3.10
CA ILE A 27 -10.94 2.09 2.80
C ILE A 27 -12.47 2.18 2.83
N GLU A 28 -13.18 1.11 2.46
CA GLU A 28 -14.65 1.08 2.48
C GLU A 28 -15.17 1.04 3.92
N GLY A 29 -14.52 0.28 4.80
CA GLY A 29 -14.89 0.21 6.22
C GLY A 29 -14.45 1.41 7.06
N ASP A 30 -13.69 2.35 6.50
CA ASP A 30 -13.02 3.39 7.29
C ASP A 30 -12.99 4.75 6.56
N TYR A 31 -14.03 5.55 6.83
CA TYR A 31 -14.18 6.88 6.23
C TYR A 31 -12.99 7.81 6.51
N ILE A 32 -12.39 7.74 7.71
CA ILE A 32 -11.24 8.60 8.07
C ILE A 32 -10.03 8.20 7.23
N PHE A 33 -9.79 6.89 7.09
CA PHE A 33 -8.71 6.35 6.28
C PHE A 33 -8.88 6.68 4.79
N ARG A 34 -10.10 6.56 4.26
CA ARG A 34 -10.44 6.88 2.87
C ARG A 34 -10.36 8.38 2.57
N SER A 35 -10.95 9.20 3.44
CA SER A 35 -11.07 10.65 3.24
C SER A 35 -9.74 11.36 3.47
N GLY A 36 -8.85 10.79 4.30
CA GLY A 36 -7.61 11.44 4.73
C GLY A 36 -7.85 12.65 5.64
N VAL A 37 -9.12 12.95 5.96
CA VAL A 37 -9.52 14.02 6.88
C VAL A 37 -9.52 13.46 8.30
N ILE A 38 -8.52 13.86 9.08
CA ILE A 38 -8.41 13.49 10.48
C ILE A 38 -9.25 14.48 11.30
N ASN A 39 -10.33 13.99 11.89
CA ASN A 39 -11.09 14.78 12.87
C ASN A 39 -10.23 15.03 14.12
N PRO A 40 -10.35 16.19 14.80
CA PRO A 40 -9.55 16.50 15.99
C PRO A 40 -9.82 15.55 17.18
N THR A 41 -10.90 14.78 17.14
CA THR A 41 -11.24 13.73 18.11
C THR A 41 -10.57 12.39 17.81
N VAL A 42 -9.96 12.23 16.63
CA VAL A 42 -9.32 10.99 16.19
C VAL A 42 -7.88 10.98 16.69
N GLU A 43 -7.42 9.80 17.12
CA GLU A 43 -6.06 9.63 17.59
C GLU A 43 -5.05 10.14 16.54
N PRO A 44 -4.05 10.96 16.92
CA PRO A 44 -3.11 11.55 15.97
C PRO A 44 -2.28 10.52 15.19
N LYS A 45 -2.17 9.29 15.71
CA LYS A 45 -1.48 8.16 15.07
C LYS A 45 -2.41 7.18 14.36
N TYR A 46 -3.71 7.47 14.28
CA TYR A 46 -4.71 6.57 13.69
C TYR A 46 -4.36 6.11 12.28
N ILE A 47 -4.13 7.07 11.38
CA ILE A 47 -3.79 6.79 9.97
C ILE A 47 -2.48 6.00 9.87
N GLU A 48 -1.49 6.36 10.69
CA GLU A 48 -0.23 5.63 10.72
C GLU A 48 -0.42 4.17 11.16
N ASN A 49 -1.17 3.95 12.24
CA ASN A 49 -1.44 2.61 12.76
C ASN A 49 -2.25 1.79 11.77
N LYS A 50 -3.23 2.40 11.08
CA LYS A 50 -4.02 1.73 10.05
C LYS A 50 -3.15 1.27 8.90
N TRP A 51 -2.29 2.15 8.38
CA TRP A 51 -1.32 1.79 7.34
C TRP A 51 -0.32 0.72 7.79
N LYS A 52 0.13 0.74 9.05
CA LYS A 52 0.99 -0.31 9.61
C LYS A 52 0.29 -1.67 9.60
N LYS A 53 -0.95 -1.73 10.09
CA LYS A 53 -1.78 -2.97 10.08
C LYS A 53 -2.00 -3.47 8.66
N LEU A 54 -2.46 -2.59 7.76
CA LEU A 54 -2.66 -2.91 6.35
C LEU A 54 -1.39 -3.47 5.70
N THR A 55 -0.24 -2.84 5.93
CA THR A 55 1.04 -3.30 5.37
C THR A 55 1.38 -4.72 5.82
N ILE A 56 1.17 -5.03 7.10
CA ILE A 56 1.41 -6.38 7.64
C ILE A 56 0.47 -7.37 6.96
N GLU A 57 -0.81 -7.03 6.81
CA GLU A 57 -1.82 -7.90 6.20
C GLU A 57 -1.53 -8.17 4.72
N LEU A 58 -1.26 -7.12 3.93
CA LEU A 58 -0.87 -7.22 2.52
C LEU A 58 0.40 -8.05 2.31
N ASN A 59 1.37 -7.90 3.20
CA ASN A 59 2.63 -8.63 3.13
C ASN A 59 2.49 -10.08 3.64
N SER A 60 1.51 -10.36 4.51
CA SER A 60 1.24 -11.70 5.05
C SER A 60 0.52 -12.62 4.05
N LEU A 61 -0.07 -12.07 2.98
CA LEU A 61 -0.74 -12.88 1.95
C LEU A 61 0.22 -13.80 1.18
N GLY A 62 1.52 -13.49 1.16
CA GLY A 62 2.52 -14.26 0.41
C GLY A 62 2.30 -14.29 -1.11
N LYS A 63 1.34 -13.51 -1.62
CA LYS A 63 0.97 -13.41 -3.03
C LYS A 63 1.12 -11.97 -3.47
N GLY A 64 2.20 -11.66 -4.19
CA GLY A 64 2.52 -10.31 -4.67
C GLY A 64 3.68 -9.67 -3.90
N PRO A 65 3.94 -8.37 -4.15
CA PRO A 65 5.09 -7.69 -3.57
C PRO A 65 4.94 -7.51 -2.05
N VAL A 66 6.06 -7.63 -1.35
CA VAL A 66 6.20 -7.23 0.05
C VAL A 66 6.81 -5.84 0.07
N LEU A 67 6.01 -4.84 0.47
CA LEU A 67 6.41 -3.44 0.43
C LEU A 67 6.38 -2.81 1.82
N THR A 68 7.11 -1.71 1.98
CA THR A 68 6.99 -0.84 3.15
C THR A 68 5.69 -0.03 3.08
N LYS A 69 5.24 0.50 4.21
CA LYS A 69 4.08 1.40 4.30
C LYS A 69 4.12 2.51 3.25
N GLU A 70 5.26 3.19 3.12
CA GLU A 70 5.42 4.33 2.19
C GLU A 70 5.31 3.89 0.73
N ALA A 71 5.85 2.71 0.41
CA ALA A 71 5.76 2.14 -0.92
C ALA A 71 4.32 1.72 -1.25
N TRP A 72 3.58 1.13 -0.32
CA TRP A 72 2.15 0.85 -0.47
C TRP A 72 1.31 2.11 -0.63
N GLN A 73 1.56 3.13 0.20
CA GLN A 73 0.92 4.44 0.09
C GLN A 73 1.13 5.06 -1.29
N LYS A 74 2.35 4.99 -1.81
CA LYS A 74 2.66 5.47 -3.16
C LYS A 74 1.97 4.61 -4.23
N ARG A 75 1.88 3.29 -4.04
CA ARG A 75 1.29 2.35 -4.99
C ARG A 75 -0.22 2.55 -5.16
N PHE A 76 -0.94 2.81 -4.08
CA PHE A 76 -2.39 3.04 -4.12
C PHE A 76 -2.78 4.50 -4.39
N LYS A 77 -1.81 5.40 -4.44
CA LYS A 77 -2.00 6.81 -4.81
C LYS A 77 -1.66 7.10 -6.27
N ASP A 78 -0.94 6.18 -6.94
CA ASP A 78 -0.66 6.19 -8.38
C ASP A 78 -1.87 5.66 -9.17
#